data_AF-A0A9E0KMJ9-F1
#
_entry.id   AF-A0A9E0KMJ9-F1
#
_cell.length_a   1.000
_cell.length_b   1.000
_cell.length_c   1.000
_cell.angle_alpha   90.00
_cell.angle_beta   90.00
_cell.angle_gamma   90.00
#
_symmetry.space_group_name_H-M   'P 1'
#
loop_
_entity.id
_entity.type
_entity.pdbx_description
1 polymer ?
#
loop_
_entity_poly.entity_id
_entity_poly.type
_entity_poly.pdbx_seq_one_letter_code
_entity_poly.pdbx_strand_id
1 'polypeptide(L)'
;MRKRLLLPLILLLIGCGTAAAADQEIPGILYTRPLESVIFRHQDHARKGSACVVCHTGLFEMEALHVQKNKDYNMESLYKGKYCGACHNGKKAFAADTQCARCHLGSGVVAPPKDAPPFKNSVALGKGEQSVAFHHDIHLKKSTCRSCHPSPFKPGEGTTRIGMADHGGSRFCFGCHSGRNKDAFAWRDCSRCHRKSVPAPRETIHFGKGTKAV
;
A
#
# COMPACT_ATOMS: atom_id res chain seq x y z
N MET A 1 81.56 17.67 -34.96
CA MET A 1 80.90 18.99 -34.92
C MET A 1 79.56 18.91 -35.63
N ARG A 2 78.55 19.64 -35.13
CA ARG A 2 77.15 19.79 -35.59
C ARG A 2 76.12 18.73 -35.14
N LYS A 3 75.67 18.97 -33.90
CA LYS A 3 74.35 18.69 -33.34
C LYS A 3 73.23 18.93 -34.36
N ARG A 4 72.34 17.95 -34.54
CA ARG A 4 70.94 18.19 -34.97
C ARG A 4 70.04 17.32 -34.10
N LEU A 5 69.58 17.93 -33.00
CA LEU A 5 68.42 17.46 -32.25
C LEU A 5 67.23 17.40 -33.22
N LEU A 6 66.65 16.22 -33.41
CA LEU A 6 65.32 16.04 -33.96
C LEU A 6 64.48 15.46 -32.83
N LEU A 7 63.81 16.35 -32.11
CA LEU A 7 62.82 16.05 -31.08
C LEU A 7 61.54 15.57 -31.79
N PRO A 8 61.01 14.36 -31.56
CA PRO A 8 59.70 14.01 -32.07
C PRO A 8 58.66 14.76 -31.22
N LEU A 9 57.94 15.69 -31.86
CA LEU A 9 56.77 16.34 -31.29
C LEU A 9 55.65 15.29 -31.18
N ILE A 10 55.61 14.60 -30.05
CA ILE A 10 54.51 13.70 -29.68
C ILE A 10 53.29 14.60 -29.43
N LEU A 11 52.42 14.69 -30.43
CA LEU A 11 51.10 15.29 -30.30
C LEU A 11 50.25 14.36 -29.43
N LEU A 12 50.32 14.57 -28.12
CA LEU A 12 49.43 13.93 -27.15
C LEU A 12 48.01 14.48 -27.39
N LEU A 13 47.25 13.80 -28.25
CA LEU A 13 45.80 13.94 -28.35
C LEU A 13 45.23 13.52 -26.99
N ILE A 14 45.12 14.49 -26.08
CA ILE A 14 44.31 14.39 -24.87
C ILE A 14 42.87 14.24 -25.36
N GLY A 15 42.47 12.98 -25.55
CA GLY A 15 41.08 12.62 -25.69
C GLY A 15 40.39 13.09 -24.42
N CYS A 16 39.70 14.24 -24.52
CA CYS A 16 38.71 14.63 -23.54
C CYS A 16 37.58 13.62 -23.68
N GLY A 17 37.74 12.48 -23.03
CA GLY A 17 36.68 11.52 -22.84
C GLY A 17 35.59 12.27 -22.09
N THR A 18 34.53 12.65 -22.80
CA THR A 18 33.28 12.98 -22.14
C THR A 18 32.88 11.72 -21.41
N ALA A 19 33.23 11.65 -20.13
CA ALA A 19 32.57 10.77 -19.20
C ALA A 19 31.12 11.24 -19.18
N ALA A 20 30.33 10.72 -20.13
CA ALA A 20 28.91 10.62 -19.95
C ALA A 20 28.78 9.84 -18.65
N ALA A 21 28.47 10.56 -17.57
CA ALA A 21 27.99 9.94 -16.35
C ALA A 21 26.81 9.10 -16.80
N ALA A 22 27.04 7.79 -16.95
CA ALA A 22 25.97 6.85 -17.16
C ALA A 22 25.03 7.09 -15.98
N ASP A 23 23.82 7.57 -16.28
CA ASP A 23 22.76 7.78 -15.31
C ASP A 23 22.57 6.47 -14.56
N GLN A 24 23.22 6.34 -13.41
CA GLN A 24 23.13 5.15 -12.60
C GLN A 24 21.72 5.16 -12.03
N GLU A 25 20.84 4.34 -12.58
CA GLU A 25 19.47 4.24 -12.11
C GLU A 25 19.48 3.77 -10.64
N ILE A 26 19.37 4.71 -9.71
CA ILE A 26 19.09 4.45 -8.30
C ILE A 26 17.85 3.54 -8.24
N PRO A 27 17.97 2.31 -7.70
CA PRO A 27 16.83 1.41 -7.59
C PRO A 27 15.70 2.04 -6.77
N GLY A 28 14.47 1.63 -7.05
CA GLY A 28 13.33 2.02 -6.23
C GLY A 28 13.46 1.49 -4.80
N ILE A 29 12.97 2.26 -3.83
CA ILE A 29 12.90 1.85 -2.42
C ILE A 29 11.52 1.28 -2.16
N LEU A 30 11.44 -0.03 -1.89
CA LEU A 30 10.21 -0.69 -1.43
C LEU A 30 10.06 -0.52 0.08
N TYR A 31 9.11 0.30 0.50
CA TYR A 31 8.71 0.42 1.90
C TYR A 31 7.95 -0.83 2.33
N THR A 32 8.42 -1.41 3.43
CA THR A 32 7.98 -2.70 3.99
C THR A 32 7.17 -2.54 5.28
N ARG A 33 7.17 -1.35 5.90
CA ARG A 33 6.44 -1.06 7.14
C ARG A 33 5.62 0.24 7.06
N PRO A 34 4.42 0.29 7.66
CA PRO A 34 3.71 -0.81 8.33
C PRO A 34 3.12 -1.85 7.35
N LEU A 35 3.12 -1.55 6.05
CA LEU A 35 2.61 -2.43 5.00
C LEU A 35 3.59 -2.42 3.83
N GLU A 36 4.01 -3.60 3.39
CA GLU A 36 4.83 -3.81 2.20
C GLU A 36 4.01 -3.53 0.93
N SER A 37 4.03 -2.27 0.47
CA SER A 37 3.08 -1.81 -0.56
C SER A 37 3.46 -0.57 -1.33
N VAL A 38 4.52 0.15 -0.94
CA VAL A 38 4.84 1.46 -1.54
C VAL A 38 6.25 1.46 -2.08
N ILE A 39 6.41 1.80 -3.35
CA ILE A 39 7.73 1.98 -3.96
C ILE A 39 7.95 3.45 -4.23
N PHE A 40 9.04 3.98 -3.70
CA PHE A 40 9.52 5.31 -4.03
C PHE A 40 10.63 5.22 -5.07
N ARG A 41 10.50 5.99 -6.16
CA ARG A 41 11.53 6.09 -7.21
C ARG A 41 12.09 7.51 -7.23
N HIS A 42 13.40 7.64 -7.05
CA HIS A 42 14.10 8.93 -7.09
C HIS A 42 13.95 9.58 -8.46
N GLN A 43 14.06 8.81 -9.55
CA GLN A 43 14.00 9.29 -10.93
C GLN A 43 12.67 10.00 -11.22
N ASP A 44 11.56 9.47 -10.71
CA ASP A 44 10.22 10.06 -10.93
C ASP A 44 10.08 11.44 -10.29
N HIS A 45 10.82 11.68 -9.19
CA HIS A 45 10.85 12.96 -8.49
C HIS A 45 11.89 13.91 -9.10
N ALA A 46 13.08 13.39 -9.42
CA ALA A 46 14.17 14.14 -10.04
C ALA A 46 13.78 14.68 -11.42
N ARG A 47 13.12 13.86 -12.26
CA ARG A 47 12.57 14.28 -13.57
C ARG A 47 11.51 15.38 -13.47
N LYS A 48 10.88 15.54 -12.30
CA LYS A 48 9.95 16.62 -11.99
C LYS A 48 10.61 17.83 -11.33
N GLY A 49 11.94 17.91 -11.34
CA GLY A 49 12.70 19.04 -10.81
C GLY A 49 12.88 19.04 -9.30
N SER A 50 12.64 17.92 -8.60
CA SER A 50 12.93 17.84 -7.16
C SER A 50 14.43 17.62 -6.94
N ALA A 51 15.13 18.64 -6.44
CA ALA A 51 16.53 18.52 -6.04
C ALA A 51 16.67 17.66 -4.77
N CYS A 52 17.83 17.01 -4.58
CA CYS A 52 18.12 16.11 -3.45
C CYS A 52 17.83 16.78 -2.08
N VAL A 53 18.22 18.05 -1.96
CA VAL A 53 18.06 18.85 -0.73
C VAL A 53 16.59 19.06 -0.35
N VAL A 54 15.66 19.00 -1.30
CA VAL A 54 14.22 19.16 -1.01
C VAL A 54 13.71 18.08 -0.07
N CYS A 55 14.30 16.88 -0.12
CA CYS A 55 13.95 15.76 0.75
C CYS A 55 14.97 15.56 1.89
N HIS A 56 16.27 15.68 1.59
CA HIS A 56 17.33 15.23 2.49
C HIS A 56 17.82 16.23 3.54
N THR A 57 17.26 17.44 3.60
CA THR A 57 17.55 18.40 4.67
C THR A 57 16.53 18.36 5.81
N GLY A 58 15.67 17.32 5.87
CA GLY A 58 14.76 17.15 7.02
C GLY A 58 13.54 16.25 6.82
N LEU A 59 13.18 15.87 5.59
CA LEU A 59 12.03 14.96 5.37
C LEU A 59 12.44 13.49 5.41
N PHE A 60 13.61 13.16 4.84
CA PHE A 60 14.12 11.81 4.73
C PHE A 60 15.64 11.80 4.90
N GLU A 61 16.15 10.89 5.72
CA GLU A 61 17.59 10.64 5.81
C GLU A 61 18.11 9.94 4.55
N MET A 62 19.40 10.09 4.24
CA MET A 62 20.08 9.41 3.13
C MET A 62 20.38 7.92 3.45
N GLU A 63 19.49 7.27 4.21
CA GLU A 63 19.53 5.85 4.55
C GLU A 63 18.19 5.22 4.15
N ALA A 64 18.22 4.29 3.20
CA ALA A 64 17.02 3.61 2.73
C ALA A 64 16.32 2.88 3.89
N LEU A 65 14.99 2.95 3.93
CA LEU A 65 14.15 2.32 4.96
C LEU A 65 14.39 2.81 6.39
N HIS A 66 15.16 3.88 6.61
CA HIS A 66 15.35 4.46 7.94
C HIS A 66 14.03 5.02 8.48
N VAL A 67 13.35 5.86 7.69
CA VAL A 67 12.14 6.59 8.10
C VAL A 67 10.99 5.67 8.53
N GLN A 68 10.87 4.46 7.96
CA GLN A 68 9.81 3.51 8.34
C GLN A 68 10.03 2.85 9.71
N LYS A 69 11.18 3.10 10.37
CA LYS A 69 11.41 2.75 11.77
C LYS A 69 10.65 3.69 12.71
N ASN A 70 10.27 4.89 12.25
CA ASN A 70 9.60 5.89 13.08
C ASN A 70 8.16 5.48 13.37
N LYS A 71 7.75 5.60 14.64
CA LYS A 71 6.39 5.25 15.08
C LYS A 71 5.31 6.13 14.42
N ASP A 72 5.65 7.36 14.08
CA ASP A 72 4.75 8.30 13.41
C ASP A 72 4.81 8.21 11.88
N TYR A 73 5.58 7.30 11.28
CA TYR A 73 5.55 7.02 9.84
C TYR A 73 4.27 6.24 9.47
N ASN A 74 3.16 6.97 9.39
CA ASN A 74 1.83 6.46 9.11
C ASN A 74 1.00 7.48 8.32
N MET A 75 -0.13 7.04 7.76
CA MET A 75 -0.97 7.90 6.91
C MET A 75 -1.51 9.13 7.64
N GLU A 76 -1.76 9.07 8.94
CA GLU A 76 -2.22 10.23 9.70
C GLU A 76 -1.18 11.34 9.72
N SER A 77 0.10 11.00 9.89
CA SER A 77 1.21 11.97 9.78
C SER A 77 1.35 12.51 8.36
N LEU A 78 1.17 11.68 7.33
CA LEU A 78 1.19 12.13 5.94
C LEU A 78 0.07 13.16 5.69
N TYR A 79 -1.14 12.92 6.19
CA TYR A 79 -2.25 13.87 6.07
C TYR A 79 -1.98 15.20 6.77
N LYS A 80 -1.13 15.18 7.81
CA LYS A 80 -0.65 16.38 8.52
C LYS A 80 0.57 17.04 7.87
N GLY A 81 0.92 16.65 6.64
CA GLY A 81 2.00 17.27 5.87
C GLY A 81 3.41 16.75 6.19
N LYS A 82 3.54 15.63 6.91
CA LYS A 82 4.85 14.99 7.14
C LYS A 82 5.21 14.03 6.01
N TYR A 83 6.50 13.71 5.87
CA TYR A 83 7.00 12.69 4.96
C TYR A 83 6.55 12.93 3.51
N CYS A 84 5.97 11.93 2.85
CA CYS A 84 5.41 12.04 1.50
C CYS A 84 4.34 13.14 1.43
N GLY A 85 3.57 13.33 2.51
CA GLY A 85 2.52 14.31 2.63
C GLY A 85 3.00 15.77 2.61
N ALA A 86 4.29 16.03 2.82
CA ALA A 86 4.85 17.38 2.68
C ALA A 86 4.64 17.94 1.26
N CYS A 87 4.61 17.05 0.26
CA CYS A 87 4.33 17.41 -1.13
C CYS A 87 2.99 16.80 -1.63
N HIS A 88 2.67 15.57 -1.26
CA HIS A 88 1.43 14.87 -1.66
C HIS A 88 0.21 15.32 -0.84
N ASN A 89 -0.06 16.62 -0.86
CA ASN A 89 -1.09 17.31 -0.07
C ASN A 89 -2.26 17.85 -0.91
N GLY A 90 -2.32 17.52 -2.21
CA GLY A 90 -3.33 18.02 -3.13
C GLY A 90 -3.06 19.42 -3.69
N LYS A 91 -2.01 20.10 -3.22
CA LYS A 91 -1.59 21.43 -3.71
C LYS A 91 -0.32 21.33 -4.54
N LYS A 92 0.76 20.77 -3.97
CA LYS A 92 2.06 20.64 -4.65
C LYS A 92 2.15 19.39 -5.53
N ALA A 93 1.52 18.31 -5.09
CA ALA A 93 1.35 17.07 -5.85
C ALA A 93 -0.02 16.47 -5.51
N PHE A 94 -0.35 15.35 -6.16
CA PHE A 94 -1.59 14.62 -5.88
C PHE A 94 -1.74 14.30 -4.40
N ALA A 95 -2.98 14.32 -3.89
CA ALA A 95 -3.25 14.19 -2.46
C ALA A 95 -3.15 12.73 -1.99
N ALA A 96 -2.43 12.51 -0.88
CA ALA A 96 -2.24 11.18 -0.28
C ALA A 96 -3.51 10.61 0.38
N ASP A 97 -4.52 11.44 0.67
CA ASP A 97 -5.73 11.08 1.41
C ASP A 97 -6.91 10.61 0.54
N THR A 98 -6.80 10.79 -0.78
CA THR A 98 -7.85 10.44 -1.75
C THR A 98 -7.34 9.48 -2.83
N GLN A 99 -6.03 9.48 -3.12
CA GLN A 99 -5.43 8.71 -4.23
C GLN A 99 -4.55 7.56 -3.73
N CYS A 100 -5.08 6.74 -2.81
CA CYS A 100 -4.34 5.69 -2.09
C CYS A 100 -3.60 4.73 -3.05
N ALA A 101 -4.26 4.31 -4.13
CA ALA A 101 -3.76 3.35 -5.12
C ALA A 101 -2.57 3.85 -5.95
N ARG A 102 -2.24 5.14 -5.89
CA ARG A 102 -1.08 5.70 -6.59
C ARG A 102 0.25 5.36 -5.93
N CYS A 103 0.22 5.07 -4.63
CA CYS A 103 1.41 4.72 -3.85
C CYS A 103 1.28 3.30 -3.31
N HIS A 104 0.16 3.01 -2.63
CA HIS A 104 -0.12 1.67 -2.16
C HIS A 104 -0.56 0.86 -3.37
N LEU A 105 0.25 -0.14 -3.75
CA LEU A 105 0.01 -1.01 -4.89
C LEU A 105 -1.42 -1.55 -4.81
N GLY A 106 -2.28 -0.87 -5.56
CA GLY A 106 -3.72 -1.01 -5.75
C GLY A 106 -3.95 -1.24 -7.24
N SER A 107 -4.97 -2.00 -7.63
CA SER A 107 -5.20 -2.42 -9.02
C SER A 107 -5.08 -1.24 -10.02
N GLY A 108 -4.17 -1.38 -10.99
CA GLY A 108 -4.08 -0.47 -12.14
C GLY A 108 -2.78 0.32 -12.32
N VAL A 109 -1.70 0.07 -11.57
CA VAL A 109 -0.39 0.67 -11.88
C VAL A 109 0.28 -0.13 -13.00
N VAL A 110 0.50 0.52 -14.15
CA VAL A 110 1.19 -0.03 -15.31
C VAL A 110 2.66 -0.28 -14.92
N ALA A 111 2.97 -1.55 -14.70
CA ALA A 111 4.24 -2.12 -14.25
C ALA A 111 4.58 -1.87 -12.75
N PRO A 112 4.42 -2.87 -11.87
CA PRO A 112 5.24 -2.92 -10.67
C PRO A 112 6.72 -3.14 -11.09
N PRO A 113 7.71 -2.71 -10.30
CA PRO A 113 9.00 -3.40 -10.29
C PRO A 113 8.77 -4.91 -10.29
N LYS A 114 9.68 -5.66 -10.91
CA LYS A 114 9.64 -7.14 -10.93
C LYS A 114 9.51 -7.76 -9.51
N ASP A 115 9.77 -6.94 -8.49
CA ASP A 115 9.85 -7.27 -7.08
C ASP A 115 8.71 -6.70 -6.22
N ALA A 116 7.68 -6.04 -6.80
CA ALA A 116 6.58 -5.49 -6.00
C ALA A 116 5.43 -6.50 -5.80
N PRO A 117 4.89 -6.64 -4.58
CA PRO A 117 3.75 -7.51 -4.35
C PRO A 117 2.50 -6.98 -5.08
N PRO A 118 1.76 -7.83 -5.81
CA PRO A 118 0.57 -7.40 -6.53
C PRO A 118 -0.54 -7.00 -5.56
N PHE A 119 -1.34 -6.01 -5.94
CA PHE A 119 -2.57 -5.71 -5.21
C PHE A 119 -3.50 -6.93 -5.22
N LYS A 120 -3.88 -7.38 -4.03
CA LYS A 120 -4.83 -8.49 -3.88
C LYS A 120 -6.26 -7.96 -4.03
N ASN A 121 -6.73 -7.92 -5.27
CA ASN A 121 -8.14 -7.65 -5.58
C ASN A 121 -9.08 -8.60 -4.81
N SER A 122 -8.65 -9.85 -4.60
CA SER A 122 -9.36 -10.84 -3.79
C SER A 122 -8.53 -11.24 -2.58
N VAL A 123 -9.11 -11.18 -1.40
CA VAL A 123 -8.50 -11.56 -0.13
C VAL A 123 -9.33 -12.68 0.50
N ALA A 124 -8.66 -13.69 1.06
CA ALA A 124 -9.32 -14.67 1.92
C ALA A 124 -9.16 -14.21 3.37
N LEU A 125 -10.26 -13.98 4.08
CA LEU A 125 -10.22 -13.69 5.52
C LEU A 125 -10.56 -14.98 6.27
N GLY A 126 -9.77 -15.31 7.31
CA GLY A 126 -9.92 -16.57 8.06
C GLY A 126 -9.15 -17.75 7.44
N LYS A 127 -9.28 -18.93 8.05
CA LYS A 127 -8.58 -20.16 7.64
C LYS A 127 -9.56 -21.32 7.51
N GLY A 128 -9.24 -22.27 6.64
CA GLY A 128 -10.00 -23.51 6.46
C GLY A 128 -11.44 -23.29 5.99
N GLU A 129 -12.35 -24.13 6.47
CA GLU A 129 -13.78 -24.14 6.12
C GLU A 129 -14.51 -22.84 6.52
N GLN A 130 -13.94 -22.07 7.45
CA GLN A 130 -14.50 -20.80 7.94
C GLN A 130 -14.02 -19.59 7.12
N SER A 131 -13.18 -19.79 6.10
CA SER A 131 -12.66 -18.69 5.30
C SER A 131 -13.76 -18.00 4.48
N VAL A 132 -13.69 -16.67 4.42
CA VAL A 132 -14.57 -15.84 3.60
C VAL A 132 -13.80 -15.20 2.46
N ALA A 133 -14.45 -15.13 1.30
CA ALA A 133 -13.94 -14.39 0.15
C ALA A 133 -14.29 -12.91 0.29
N PHE A 134 -13.30 -12.03 0.19
CA PHE A 134 -13.52 -10.59 0.06
C PHE A 134 -12.93 -10.08 -1.25
N HIS A 135 -13.69 -9.23 -1.95
CA HIS A 135 -13.37 -8.74 -3.28
C HIS A 135 -13.38 -7.21 -3.31
N HIS A 136 -12.21 -6.58 -3.40
CA HIS A 136 -12.05 -5.11 -3.40
C HIS A 136 -12.73 -4.46 -4.60
N ASP A 137 -12.62 -5.07 -5.78
CA ASP A 137 -13.21 -4.59 -7.04
C ASP A 137 -14.73 -4.43 -6.96
N ILE A 138 -15.42 -5.31 -6.23
CA ILE A 138 -16.86 -5.20 -6.01
C ILE A 138 -17.19 -4.06 -5.05
N HIS A 139 -16.45 -3.94 -3.94
CA HIS A 139 -16.72 -2.93 -2.92
C HIS A 139 -16.34 -1.51 -3.39
N LEU A 140 -15.25 -1.36 -4.14
CA LEU A 140 -14.79 -0.07 -4.65
C LEU A 140 -15.73 0.56 -5.68
N LYS A 141 -16.72 -0.17 -6.22
CA LYS A 141 -17.78 0.40 -7.06
C LYS A 141 -18.68 1.40 -6.31
N LYS A 142 -18.81 1.24 -4.99
CA LYS A 142 -19.73 2.02 -4.13
C LYS A 142 -19.08 2.49 -2.82
N SER A 143 -17.77 2.30 -2.65
CA SER A 143 -17.03 2.64 -1.44
C SER A 143 -15.62 3.08 -1.77
N THR A 144 -14.96 3.70 -0.79
CA THR A 144 -13.57 4.16 -0.94
C THR A 144 -12.66 3.38 0.00
N CYS A 145 -11.34 3.41 -0.26
CA CYS A 145 -10.35 2.82 0.64
C CYS A 145 -10.57 3.29 2.09
N ARG A 146 -10.87 4.58 2.29
CA ARG A 146 -11.07 5.21 3.61
C ARG A 146 -12.37 4.81 4.30
N SER A 147 -13.37 4.34 3.55
CA SER A 147 -14.60 3.80 4.11
C SER A 147 -14.37 2.51 4.90
N CYS A 148 -13.28 1.80 4.58
CA CYS A 148 -12.91 0.54 5.22
C CYS A 148 -11.61 0.61 6.03
N HIS A 149 -10.65 1.44 5.60
CA HIS A 149 -9.30 1.50 6.16
C HIS A 149 -8.98 2.88 6.76
N PRO A 150 -8.30 2.93 7.92
CA PRO A 150 -7.81 1.80 8.73
C PRO A 150 -8.88 1.21 9.68
N SER A 151 -10.11 1.72 9.64
CA SER A 151 -11.24 1.24 10.44
C SER A 151 -12.48 1.20 9.55
N PRO A 152 -13.28 0.11 9.58
CA PRO A 152 -13.19 -1.02 10.49
C PRO A 152 -12.06 -2.04 10.24
N PHE A 153 -11.34 -1.96 9.12
CA PHE A 153 -10.27 -2.90 8.77
C PHE A 153 -8.91 -2.23 8.73
N LYS A 154 -7.91 -2.80 9.40
CA LYS A 154 -6.53 -2.40 9.19
C LYS A 154 -6.03 -3.00 7.85
N PRO A 155 -5.27 -2.25 7.04
CA PRO A 155 -4.61 -2.82 5.86
C PRO A 155 -3.62 -3.92 6.29
N GLY A 156 -3.69 -5.08 5.65
CA GLY A 156 -2.86 -6.25 5.96
C GLY A 156 -3.67 -7.50 6.24
N GLU A 157 -3.18 -8.65 5.81
CA GLU A 157 -3.83 -9.94 6.06
C GLU A 157 -3.64 -10.35 7.53
N GLY A 158 -4.70 -10.91 8.14
CA GLY A 158 -4.64 -11.43 9.51
C GLY A 158 -4.62 -10.38 10.62
N THR A 159 -4.71 -9.08 10.30
CA THR A 159 -4.71 -8.01 11.31
C THR A 159 -6.04 -7.86 12.06
N THR A 160 -7.10 -8.47 11.53
CA THR A 160 -8.47 -8.37 12.06
C THR A 160 -8.99 -9.77 12.38
N ARG A 161 -9.51 -9.94 13.60
CA ARG A 161 -10.22 -11.17 14.01
C ARG A 161 -11.71 -10.89 14.07
N ILE A 162 -12.49 -11.75 13.42
CA ILE A 162 -13.95 -11.70 13.39
C ILE A 162 -14.46 -13.06 13.88
N GLY A 163 -15.32 -13.05 14.89
CA GLY A 163 -15.97 -14.24 15.42
C GLY A 163 -17.47 -14.28 15.11
N MET A 164 -18.14 -15.37 15.49
CA MET A 164 -19.60 -15.45 15.37
C MET A 164 -20.32 -14.41 16.21
N ALA A 165 -19.75 -13.97 17.34
CA ALA A 165 -20.32 -12.90 18.16
C ALA A 165 -20.34 -11.53 17.46
N ASP A 166 -19.51 -11.32 16.42
CA ASP A 166 -19.54 -10.11 15.62
C ASP A 166 -20.68 -10.13 14.58
N HIS A 167 -21.20 -11.32 14.24
CA HIS A 167 -22.27 -11.46 13.26
C HIS A 167 -23.56 -10.82 13.77
N GLY A 168 -24.18 -9.99 12.92
CA GLY A 168 -25.36 -9.21 13.30
C GLY A 168 -25.06 -7.95 14.12
N GLY A 169 -23.81 -7.72 14.53
CA GLY A 169 -23.37 -6.46 15.10
C GLY A 169 -23.24 -5.34 14.05
N SER A 170 -22.81 -4.15 14.48
CA SER A 170 -22.51 -3.00 13.60
C SER A 170 -21.03 -2.89 13.23
N ARG A 171 -20.25 -3.96 13.40
CA ARG A 171 -18.80 -4.00 13.20
C ARG A 171 -18.41 -4.75 11.93
N PHE A 172 -17.23 -4.44 11.40
CA PHE A 172 -16.65 -5.12 10.23
C PHE A 172 -17.62 -5.16 9.05
N CYS A 173 -17.82 -6.34 8.45
CA CYS A 173 -18.74 -6.56 7.33
C CYS A 173 -20.18 -6.17 7.70
N PHE A 174 -20.59 -6.42 8.93
CA PHE A 174 -21.99 -6.32 9.39
C PHE A 174 -22.47 -4.88 9.57
N GLY A 175 -21.56 -3.90 9.64
CA GLY A 175 -21.91 -2.48 9.57
C GLY A 175 -22.67 -2.14 8.28
N CYS A 176 -22.24 -2.71 7.15
CA CYS A 176 -22.91 -2.55 5.86
C CYS A 176 -23.85 -3.73 5.56
N HIS A 177 -23.43 -4.96 5.79
CA HIS A 177 -24.21 -6.19 5.54
C HIS A 177 -25.21 -6.52 6.68
N SER A 178 -25.77 -5.51 7.34
CA SER A 178 -26.74 -5.70 8.44
C SER A 178 -28.12 -6.17 7.97
N GLY A 179 -28.42 -5.99 6.68
CA GLY A 179 -29.77 -6.13 6.12
C GLY A 179 -30.62 -4.86 6.24
N ARG A 180 -30.08 -3.77 6.79
CA ARG A 180 -30.72 -2.44 6.77
C ARG A 180 -30.20 -1.55 5.63
N ASN A 181 -29.01 -1.86 5.11
CA ASN A 181 -28.44 -1.14 3.98
C ASN A 181 -29.05 -1.69 2.68
N LYS A 182 -29.75 -0.83 1.91
CA LYS A 182 -30.32 -1.20 0.62
C LYS A 182 -29.28 -1.57 -0.45
N ASP A 183 -28.05 -1.10 -0.30
CA ASP A 183 -26.97 -1.31 -1.27
C ASP A 183 -26.09 -2.52 -0.91
N ALA A 184 -26.43 -3.27 0.15
CA ALA A 184 -25.71 -4.46 0.58
C ALA A 184 -26.69 -5.56 1.05
N PHE A 185 -26.37 -6.81 0.73
CA PHE A 185 -27.18 -7.93 1.18
C PHE A 185 -27.02 -8.20 2.69
N ALA A 186 -28.01 -8.86 3.30
CA ALA A 186 -27.97 -9.24 4.70
C ALA A 186 -27.02 -10.43 4.95
N TRP A 187 -26.24 -10.36 6.02
CA TRP A 187 -25.25 -11.38 6.40
C TRP A 187 -25.80 -12.78 6.68
N ARG A 188 -27.12 -12.91 6.88
CA ARG A 188 -27.79 -14.18 7.24
C ARG A 188 -27.68 -15.25 6.15
N ASP A 189 -27.32 -14.86 4.93
CA ASP A 189 -26.98 -15.79 3.86
C ASP A 189 -25.49 -16.15 3.92
N CYS A 190 -25.17 -17.18 4.70
CA CYS A 190 -23.80 -17.63 4.98
C CYS A 190 -23.00 -17.90 3.70
N SER A 191 -23.67 -18.43 2.67
CA SER A 191 -23.06 -18.89 1.41
C SER A 191 -22.48 -17.74 0.58
N ARG A 192 -22.95 -16.51 0.81
CA ARG A 192 -22.48 -15.33 0.08
C ARG A 192 -21.08 -14.87 0.48
N CYS A 193 -20.61 -15.32 1.63
CA CYS A 193 -19.30 -14.96 2.16
C CYS A 193 -18.40 -16.20 2.31
N HIS A 194 -18.93 -17.27 2.91
CA HIS A 194 -18.17 -18.48 3.20
C HIS A 194 -18.01 -19.35 1.96
N ARG A 195 -16.76 -19.70 1.63
CA ARG A 195 -16.42 -20.49 0.42
C ARG A 195 -16.77 -21.98 0.53
N LYS A 196 -16.98 -22.47 1.75
CA LYS A 196 -17.35 -23.86 2.04
C LYS A 196 -18.49 -23.87 3.03
N SER A 197 -19.28 -24.95 3.01
CA SER A 197 -20.40 -25.13 3.92
C SER A 197 -19.88 -25.07 5.36
N VAL A 198 -20.34 -24.08 6.12
CA VAL A 198 -20.00 -23.98 7.53
C VAL A 198 -20.73 -25.13 8.23
N PRO A 199 -20.01 -26.09 8.85
CA PRO A 199 -20.67 -27.20 9.51
C PRO A 199 -21.59 -26.67 10.61
N ALA A 200 -22.80 -27.22 10.70
CA ALA A 200 -23.73 -26.89 11.77
C ALA A 200 -23.03 -27.06 13.13
N PRO A 201 -23.29 -26.17 14.11
CA PRO A 201 -22.79 -26.35 15.46
C PRO A 201 -23.09 -27.78 15.93
N ARG A 202 -22.04 -28.53 16.28
CA ARG A 202 -22.19 -29.90 16.81
C ARG A 202 -22.62 -29.90 18.28
N GLU A 203 -22.56 -28.74 18.91
CA GLU A 203 -23.04 -28.52 20.26
C GLU A 203 -24.54 -28.23 20.23
N THR A 204 -25.26 -28.76 21.21
CA THR A 204 -26.67 -28.47 21.42
C THR A 204 -26.84 -26.96 21.52
N ILE A 205 -27.56 -26.37 20.57
CA ILE A 205 -27.95 -24.97 20.62
C ILE A 205 -28.91 -24.84 21.81
N HIS A 206 -28.41 -24.35 22.94
CA HIS A 206 -29.23 -23.96 24.06
C HIS A 206 -29.96 -22.67 23.70
N PHE A 207 -31.16 -22.80 23.11
CA PHE A 207 -32.11 -21.70 23.12
C PHE A 207 -32.37 -21.35 24.59
N GLY A 208 -32.23 -20.07 24.92
CA GLY A 208 -32.14 -19.59 26.30
C GLY A 208 -33.19 -20.20 27.23
N LYS A 209 -32.83 -20.32 28.52
CA LYS A 209 -33.80 -20.51 29.60
C LYS A 209 -34.70 -19.27 29.66
N GLY A 210 -35.73 -19.23 28.83
CA GLY A 210 -36.63 -18.09 28.75
C GLY A 210 -37.52 -18.16 27.53
N THR A 211 -38.81 -18.37 27.78
CA THR A 211 -39.89 -18.15 26.82
C THR A 211 -39.79 -16.76 26.21
N LYS A 212 -39.33 -16.66 24.96
CA LYS A 212 -39.78 -15.73 23.90
C LYS A 212 -38.66 -15.58 22.85
N ALA A 213 -38.81 -16.31 21.76
CA ALA A 213 -38.28 -15.88 20.48
C ALA A 213 -39.34 -14.98 19.83
N VAL A 214 -38.94 -13.79 19.37
CA VAL A 214 -39.60 -13.06 18.28
C VAL A 214 -38.60 -13.00 17.14
#